data_AF-A0AAJ5NSA3-F1
#
_entry.id   AF-A0AAJ5NSA3-F1
#
_cell.length_a   1.000
_cell.length_b   1.000
_cell.length_c   1.000
_cell.angle_alpha   90.00
_cell.angle_beta   90.00
_cell.angle_gamma   90.00
#
_symmetry.space_group_name_H-M   'P 1'
#
loop_
_entity.id
_entity.type
_entity.pdbx_description
1 polymer ?
#
loop_
_entity_poly.entity_id
_entity_poly.type
_entity_poly.pdbx_seq_one_letter_code
_entity_poly.pdbx_strand_id
1 'polypeptide(L)'
;MSYENIVNTIKNIYKKEISIAWISSITNKLLPEIEKWKSQKIENSYPIFYIDGMFFNVKENGVFVKKSLYLILAIDWQGDKKVLGFWIKKSESASNWVDVFSKLKTRGLQDVLIIPCDNPSGISQAIEAVFRKQMFKNVLFTKFETRF
;
A
#
# COMPACT_ATOMS: atom_id res chain seq x y z
N MET A 1 -5.51 -16.57 -9.18
CA MET A 1 -6.43 -17.37 -10.04
C MET A 1 -7.34 -16.40 -10.79
N SER A 2 -7.49 -16.54 -12.11
CA SER A 2 -8.38 -15.66 -12.90
C SER A 2 -9.86 -15.94 -12.61
N TYR A 3 -10.76 -15.01 -12.96
CA TYR A 3 -12.20 -15.22 -12.80
C TYR A 3 -12.70 -16.39 -13.66
N GLU A 4 -12.15 -16.58 -14.86
CA GLU A 4 -12.43 -17.75 -15.72
C GLU A 4 -12.05 -19.07 -15.01
N ASN A 5 -10.89 -19.11 -14.37
CA ASN A 5 -10.46 -20.29 -13.63
C ASN A 5 -11.37 -20.56 -12.42
N ILE A 6 -11.87 -19.51 -11.74
CA ILE A 6 -12.84 -19.66 -10.65
C ILE A 6 -14.15 -20.27 -11.16
N VAL A 7 -14.69 -19.75 -12.27
CA VAL A 7 -15.90 -20.30 -12.92
C VAL A 7 -15.71 -21.78 -13.25
N ASN A 8 -14.60 -22.12 -13.92
CA ASN A 8 -14.30 -23.49 -14.32
C ASN A 8 -14.15 -24.42 -13.10
N THR A 9 -13.47 -23.95 -12.05
CA THR A 9 -13.29 -24.71 -10.82
C THR A 9 -14.62 -25.01 -10.14
N ILE A 10 -15.51 -24.01 -10.04
CA ILE A 10 -16.83 -24.18 -9.42
C ILE A 10 -17.71 -25.11 -10.26
N LYS A 11 -17.68 -24.98 -11.59
CA LYS A 11 -18.37 -25.90 -12.50
C LYS A 11 -17.88 -27.34 -12.33
N ASN A 12 -16.58 -27.55 -12.20
CA ASN A 12 -15.99 -28.88 -12.10
C ASN A 12 -16.32 -29.58 -10.79
N ILE A 13 -16.17 -28.88 -9.66
CA ILE A 13 -16.35 -29.43 -8.30
C ILE A 13 -17.84 -29.50 -7.94
N TYR A 14 -18.57 -28.41 -8.13
CA TYR A 14 -19.93 -28.25 -7.61
C TYR A 14 -21.03 -28.44 -8.68
N LYS A 15 -20.65 -28.68 -9.95
CA LYS A 15 -21.58 -28.83 -11.08
C LYS A 15 -22.56 -27.65 -11.24
N LYS A 16 -22.16 -26.46 -10.77
CA LYS A 16 -22.92 -25.21 -10.89
C LYS A 16 -22.28 -24.29 -11.91
N GLU A 17 -23.10 -23.72 -12.78
CA GLU A 17 -22.68 -22.66 -13.67
C GLU A 17 -22.87 -21.30 -12.99
N ILE A 18 -21.81 -20.49 -13.01
CA ILE A 18 -21.81 -19.13 -12.48
C ILE A 18 -21.20 -18.19 -13.52
N SER A 19 -21.64 -16.94 -13.53
CA SER A 19 -21.09 -15.94 -14.44
C SER A 19 -19.92 -15.17 -13.81
N ILE A 20 -19.03 -14.67 -14.66
CA ILE A 20 -17.94 -13.76 -14.25
C ILE A 20 -18.51 -12.50 -13.57
N ALA A 21 -19.64 -11.99 -14.08
CA ALA A 21 -20.33 -10.84 -13.50
C ALA A 21 -20.81 -11.13 -12.06
N TRP A 22 -21.29 -12.34 -11.79
CA TRP A 22 -21.69 -12.75 -10.45
C TRP A 22 -20.50 -12.80 -9.49
N ILE A 23 -19.36 -13.37 -9.91
CA ILE A 23 -18.11 -13.36 -9.10
C ILE A 23 -17.69 -11.91 -8.80
N SER A 24 -17.68 -11.05 -9.82
CA SER A 24 -17.37 -9.64 -9.67
C SER A 24 -18.29 -8.96 -8.64
N SER A 25 -19.60 -9.24 -8.70
CA SER A 25 -20.57 -8.72 -7.75
C SER A 25 -20.28 -9.14 -6.30
N ILE A 26 -19.77 -10.36 -6.09
CA ILE A 26 -19.38 -10.84 -4.77
C ILE A 26 -18.13 -10.13 -4.28
N THR A 27 -17.09 -10.04 -5.13
CA THR A 27 -15.85 -9.34 -4.77
C THR A 27 -16.09 -7.87 -4.47
N ASN A 28 -17.03 -7.22 -5.16
CA ASN A 28 -17.39 -5.83 -4.91
C ASN A 28 -18.00 -5.61 -3.52
N LYS A 29 -18.56 -6.64 -2.87
CA LYS A 29 -19.05 -6.53 -1.48
C LYS A 29 -17.92 -6.28 -0.47
N LEU A 30 -16.66 -6.54 -0.84
CA LEU A 30 -15.49 -6.28 0.00
C LEU A 30 -15.02 -4.82 -0.09
N LEU A 31 -15.47 -4.04 -1.08
CA LEU A 31 -15.02 -2.65 -1.26
C LEU A 31 -15.24 -1.78 -0.01
N PRO A 32 -16.40 -1.83 0.69
CA PRO A 32 -16.59 -1.06 1.92
C PRO A 32 -15.63 -1.49 3.04
N GLU A 33 -15.31 -2.79 3.14
CA GLU A 33 -14.38 -3.32 4.13
C GLU A 33 -12.94 -2.85 3.85
N ILE A 34 -12.54 -2.82 2.57
CA ILE A 34 -11.25 -2.31 2.14
C ILE A 34 -11.12 -0.81 2.48
N GLU A 35 -12.15 0.00 2.21
CA GLU A 35 -12.13 1.43 2.55
C GLU A 35 -12.13 1.67 4.07
N LYS A 36 -12.86 0.85 4.82
CA LYS A 36 -12.80 0.85 6.29
C LYS A 36 -11.39 0.53 6.76
N TRP A 37 -10.77 -0.54 6.27
CA TRP A 37 -9.40 -0.91 6.61
C TRP A 37 -8.39 0.20 6.28
N LYS A 38 -8.51 0.83 5.10
CA LYS A 38 -7.65 1.96 4.68
C LYS A 38 -7.75 3.19 5.59
N SER A 39 -8.86 3.37 6.31
CA SER A 39 -9.13 4.53 7.17
C SER A 39 -8.96 4.22 8.66
N GLN A 40 -8.73 2.97 9.05
CA GLN A 40 -8.51 2.57 10.44
C GLN A 40 -7.33 3.34 11.05
N LYS A 41 -7.48 3.74 12.32
CA LYS A 41 -6.38 4.33 13.09
C LYS A 41 -5.24 3.34 13.20
N ILE A 42 -4.03 3.87 13.21
CA ILE A 42 -2.79 3.10 13.39
C ILE A 42 -2.11 3.51 14.69
N GLU A 43 -1.09 2.77 15.09
CA GLU A 43 -0.30 3.13 16.26
C GLU A 43 0.46 4.43 16.00
N ASN A 44 0.80 5.12 17.09
CA ASN A 44 1.46 6.41 16.99
C ASN A 44 2.91 6.30 16.50
N SER A 45 3.57 5.17 16.72
CA SER A 45 4.99 5.01 16.41
C SER A 45 5.30 3.58 16.00
N TYR A 46 6.31 3.44 15.14
CA TYR A 46 6.78 2.16 14.67
C TYR A 46 8.31 2.13 14.58
N PRO A 47 8.98 1.04 14.99
CA PRO A 47 10.43 0.93 14.83
C PRO A 47 10.88 0.90 13.37
N ILE A 48 10.18 0.21 12.47
CA ILE A 48 10.64 0.06 11.07
C ILE A 48 9.48 0.20 10.10
N PHE A 49 9.66 1.04 9.06
CA PHE A 49 8.81 1.06 7.87
C PHE A 49 9.56 0.56 6.65
N TYR A 50 9.02 -0.47 6.02
CA TYR A 50 9.34 -0.85 4.66
C TYR A 50 8.40 -0.14 3.70
N ILE A 51 9.02 0.45 2.68
CA ILE A 51 8.34 1.19 1.64
C ILE A 51 8.62 0.48 0.32
N ASP A 52 7.56 0.11 -0.39
CA ASP A 52 7.67 -0.55 -1.68
C ASP A 52 6.84 0.19 -2.74
N GLY A 53 7.34 0.15 -3.97
CA GLY A 53 6.76 0.78 -5.15
C GLY A 53 6.76 -0.20 -6.31
N MET A 54 5.58 -0.58 -6.79
CA MET A 54 5.47 -1.46 -7.95
C MET A 54 4.64 -0.83 -9.07
N PHE A 55 5.02 -1.10 -10.31
CA PHE A 55 4.28 -0.64 -11.48
C PHE A 55 3.39 -1.72 -12.06
N PHE A 56 2.21 -1.31 -12.49
CA PHE A 56 1.28 -2.21 -13.17
C PHE A 56 0.49 -1.45 -14.23
N ASN A 57 0.12 -2.15 -15.30
CA ASN A 57 -0.70 -1.59 -16.38
C ASN A 57 -2.18 -1.83 -16.08
N VAL A 58 -2.97 -0.77 -16.13
CA VAL A 58 -4.42 -0.81 -15.97
C VAL A 58 -5.07 -0.40 -17.27
N LYS A 59 -6.07 -1.15 -17.73
CA LYS A 59 -6.87 -0.74 -18.88
C LYS A 59 -7.94 0.25 -18.42
N GLU A 60 -7.82 1.51 -18.80
CA GLU A 60 -8.79 2.57 -18.54
C GLU A 60 -9.30 3.12 -19.88
N ASN A 61 -10.63 3.18 -20.07
CA ASN A 61 -11.26 3.68 -21.30
C ASN A 61 -10.69 3.06 -22.60
N GLY A 62 -10.34 1.77 -22.55
CA GLY A 62 -9.78 1.05 -23.70
C GLY A 62 -8.26 1.18 -23.87
N VAL A 63 -7.60 2.10 -23.16
CA VAL A 63 -6.15 2.35 -23.26
C VAL A 63 -5.43 1.77 -22.04
N PHE A 64 -4.26 1.16 -22.24
CA PHE A 64 -3.41 0.74 -21.14
C PHE A 64 -2.64 1.93 -20.57
N VAL A 65 -2.86 2.20 -19.29
CA VAL A 65 -2.21 3.25 -18.53
C VAL A 65 -1.33 2.61 -17.47
N LYS A 66 -0.05 2.98 -17.43
CA LYS A 66 0.88 2.56 -16.39
C LYS A 66 0.54 3.30 -15.09
N LYS A 67 0.39 2.56 -13.99
CA LYS A 67 0.16 3.09 -12.64
C LYS A 67 1.21 2.57 -11.68
N SER A 68 1.41 3.33 -10.59
CA SER A 68 2.29 2.95 -9.49
C SER A 68 1.46 2.63 -8.25
N LEU A 69 1.75 1.48 -7.64
CA LEU A 69 1.26 1.09 -6.32
C LEU A 69 2.36 1.39 -5.30
N TYR A 70 2.01 2.16 -4.29
CA TYR A 70 2.85 2.41 -3.12
C TYR A 70 2.32 1.57 -1.96
N LEU A 71 3.17 0.78 -1.32
CA LEU A 71 2.85 -0.07 -0.18
C LEU A 71 3.68 0.35 1.02
N ILE A 72 3.04 0.44 2.19
CA ILE A 72 3.72 0.67 3.47
C ILE A 72 3.48 -0.55 4.37
N LEU A 73 4.58 -1.22 4.72
CA LEU A 73 4.62 -2.30 5.69
C LEU A 73 5.41 -1.81 6.91
N ALA A 74 4.85 -1.96 8.09
CA ALA A 74 5.50 -1.61 9.34
C ALA A 74 5.84 -2.87 10.16
N ILE A 75 6.90 -2.77 10.95
CA ILE A 75 7.16 -3.64 12.09
C ILE A 75 6.75 -2.84 13.32
N ASP A 76 5.91 -3.41 14.19
CA ASP A 76 5.56 -2.79 15.47
C ASP A 76 6.59 -3.09 16.56
N TRP A 77 6.34 -2.57 17.76
CA TRP A 77 7.23 -2.75 18.91
C TRP A 77 7.26 -4.19 19.44
N GLN A 78 6.32 -5.04 19.04
CA GLN A 78 6.27 -6.46 19.35
C GLN A 78 7.02 -7.29 18.31
N GLY A 79 7.42 -6.68 17.19
CA GLY A 79 8.11 -7.35 16.08
C GLY A 79 7.15 -7.88 15.01
N ASP A 80 5.85 -7.60 15.12
CA ASP A 80 4.86 -8.08 14.17
C ASP A 80 4.80 -7.22 12.91
N LYS A 81 4.68 -7.89 11.76
CA LYS A 81 4.52 -7.25 10.45
C LYS A 81 3.08 -6.81 10.24
N LYS A 82 2.87 -5.53 9.96
CA LYS A 82 1.56 -4.93 9.69
C LYS A 82 1.58 -4.13 8.38
N VAL A 83 0.68 -4.46 7.45
CA VAL A 83 0.46 -3.61 6.28
C VAL A 83 -0.35 -2.41 6.72
N LEU A 84 0.23 -1.22 6.64
CA LEU A 84 -0.46 0.00 7.05
C LEU A 84 -1.37 0.54 5.96
N GLY A 85 -1.03 0.32 4.68
CA GLY A 85 -1.87 0.73 3.58
C GLY A 85 -1.19 0.63 2.23
N PHE A 86 -1.99 0.84 1.19
CA PHE A 86 -1.50 0.96 -0.17
C PHE A 86 -2.20 2.10 -0.92
N TRP A 87 -1.51 2.67 -1.91
CA TRP A 87 -1.99 3.80 -2.71
C TRP A 87 -1.65 3.62 -4.17
N ILE A 88 -2.65 3.77 -5.03
CA ILE A 88 -2.47 3.70 -6.49
C ILE A 88 -2.44 5.12 -7.04
N LYS A 89 -1.40 5.44 -7.83
CA LYS A 89 -1.20 6.76 -8.45
C LYS A 89 -0.89 6.63 -9.94
N LYS A 90 -1.19 7.67 -10.72
CA LYS A 90 -1.03 7.69 -12.19
C LYS A 90 0.39 8.02 -12.68
N SER A 91 1.22 8.63 -11.85
CA SER A 91 2.61 9.00 -12.16
C SER A 91 3.49 8.74 -10.95
N GLU A 92 4.79 8.56 -11.16
CA GLU A 92 5.77 8.69 -10.08
C GLU A 92 6.20 10.14 -9.94
N SER A 93 5.98 10.69 -8.76
CA SER A 93 6.56 11.97 -8.37
C SER A 93 6.88 11.90 -6.89
N ALA A 94 7.95 12.59 -6.46
CA ALA A 94 8.28 12.73 -5.04
C ALA A 94 7.09 13.29 -4.23
N SER A 95 6.22 14.08 -4.86
CA SER A 95 4.97 14.58 -4.27
C SER A 95 3.96 13.49 -3.87
N ASN A 96 4.03 12.27 -4.44
CA ASN A 96 3.15 11.19 -4.01
C ASN A 96 3.45 10.70 -2.60
N TRP A 97 4.72 10.73 -2.17
CA TRP A 97 5.09 10.34 -0.81
C TRP A 97 4.51 11.30 0.23
N VAL A 98 4.44 12.60 -0.09
CA VAL A 98 3.79 13.61 0.77
C VAL A 98 2.34 13.23 1.03
N ASP A 99 1.60 12.82 -0.01
CA ASP A 99 0.21 12.37 0.14
C ASP A 99 0.09 11.11 1.00
N VAL A 100 0.97 10.13 0.79
CA VAL A 100 1.00 8.88 1.56
C VAL A 100 1.25 9.17 3.04
N PHE A 101 2.31 9.92 3.36
CA PHE A 101 2.64 10.28 4.73
C PHE A 101 1.56 11.17 5.38
N SER A 102 0.94 12.08 4.64
CA SER A 102 -0.17 12.90 5.16
C SER A 102 -1.37 12.06 5.57
N LYS A 103 -1.69 11.03 4.80
CA LYS A 103 -2.75 10.07 5.15
C LYS A 103 -2.39 9.23 6.37
N LEU A 104 -1.15 8.78 6.48
CA LEU A 104 -0.67 8.06 7.67
C LEU A 104 -0.73 8.94 8.93
N LYS A 105 -0.30 10.20 8.82
CA LYS A 105 -0.40 11.19 9.91
C LYS A 105 -1.84 11.39 10.37
N THR A 106 -2.78 11.51 9.44
CA THR A 106 -4.22 11.65 9.75
C THR A 106 -4.76 10.42 10.48
N ARG A 107 -4.18 9.24 10.23
CA ARG A 107 -4.54 7.98 10.90
C ARG A 107 -3.87 7.79 12.27
N GLY A 108 -2.98 8.69 12.67
CA GLY A 108 -2.36 8.70 13.99
C GLY A 108 -0.85 8.52 14.00
N LEU A 109 -0.18 8.31 12.86
CA LEU A 109 1.28 8.19 12.83
C LEU A 109 1.94 9.48 13.34
N GLN A 110 2.89 9.31 14.24
CA GLN A 110 3.68 10.38 14.84
C GLN A 110 5.17 10.19 14.60
N ASP A 111 5.69 8.96 14.66
CA ASP A 111 7.14 8.72 14.56
C ASP A 111 7.50 7.37 13.93
N VAL A 112 8.67 7.30 13.29
CA VAL A 112 9.27 6.07 12.73
C VAL A 112 10.78 6.11 12.92
N LEU A 113 11.39 5.04 13.44
CA LEU A 113 12.84 5.02 13.68
C LEU A 113 13.67 4.68 12.42
N ILE A 114 13.25 3.72 11.61
CA ILE A 114 14.06 3.23 10.48
C ILE A 114 13.19 3.12 9.23
N ILE A 115 13.70 3.65 8.11
CA ILE A 115 13.07 3.51 6.80
C ILE A 115 14.13 3.06 5.78
N PRO A 116 14.21 1.75 5.49
CA PRO A 116 15.03 1.24 4.40
C PRO A 116 14.52 1.76 3.06
N CYS A 117 15.37 2.45 2.29
CA CYS A 117 15.02 2.87 0.94
C CYS A 117 16.25 3.18 0.08
N ASP A 118 16.13 2.91 -1.22
CA ASP A 118 17.21 3.18 -2.19
C ASP A 118 17.31 4.65 -2.59
N ASN A 119 16.20 5.40 -2.51
CA ASN A 119 16.17 6.84 -2.79
C ASN A 119 15.70 7.65 -1.57
N PRO A 120 16.57 7.87 -0.58
CA PRO A 120 16.21 8.54 0.66
C PRO A 120 15.85 10.02 0.47
N SER A 121 16.37 10.67 -0.58
CA SER A 121 16.18 12.10 -0.81
C SER A 121 14.70 12.49 -0.95
N GLY A 122 13.93 11.77 -1.78
CA GLY A 122 12.51 12.05 -2.01
C GLY A 122 11.64 11.70 -0.80
N ILE A 123 11.98 10.64 -0.08
CA ILE A 123 11.26 10.21 1.13
C ILE A 123 11.52 11.19 2.28
N SER A 124 12.78 11.61 2.48
CA SER A 124 13.16 12.59 3.51
C SER A 124 12.44 13.92 3.30
N GLN A 125 12.43 14.44 2.06
CA GLN A 125 11.70 15.68 1.74
C GLN A 125 10.20 15.56 2.04
N ALA A 126 9.59 14.41 1.71
CA ALA A 126 8.19 14.18 1.97
C ALA A 126 7.87 14.10 3.48
N ILE A 127 8.74 13.45 4.25
CA ILE A 127 8.61 13.36 5.70
C ILE A 127 8.74 14.74 6.33
N GLU A 128 9.75 15.53 5.93
CA GLU A 128 9.95 16.89 6.44
C GLU A 128 8.79 17.84 6.11
N ALA A 129 8.13 17.65 4.96
CA ALA A 129 6.96 18.42 4.57
C ALA A 129 5.73 18.08 5.43
N VAL A 130 5.57 16.81 5.84
CA VAL A 130 4.38 16.32 6.54
C VAL A 130 4.53 16.40 8.06
N PHE A 131 5.70 16.07 8.58
CA PHE A 131 5.99 15.97 10.00
C PHE A 131 6.93 17.09 10.44
N ARG A 132 6.61 17.79 11.53
CA ARG A 132 7.51 18.83 12.07
C ARG A 132 8.84 18.19 12.44
N LYS A 133 9.95 18.88 12.15
CA LYS A 133 11.37 18.49 12.35
C LYS A 133 11.73 17.78 13.68
N GLN A 134 10.90 17.85 14.71
CA GLN A 134 11.15 17.21 16.01
C GLN A 134 10.78 15.73 16.07
N MET A 135 9.83 15.26 15.25
CA MET A 135 9.35 13.88 15.32
C MET A 135 10.32 12.91 14.61
N PHE A 136 10.70 13.19 13.37
CA PHE A 136 11.52 12.27 12.55
C PHE A 136 13.01 12.62 12.60
N LYS A 137 13.55 12.86 13.80
CA LYS A 137 14.94 13.34 13.96
C LYS A 137 16.01 12.25 13.83
N ASN A 138 15.62 10.99 14.03
CA ASN A 138 16.52 9.84 14.08
C ASN A 138 16.17 8.77 13.04
N VAL A 139 15.59 9.16 11.89
CA VAL A 139 15.30 8.22 10.82
C VAL A 139 16.60 7.75 10.21
N LEU A 140 16.94 6.48 10.43
CA LEU A 140 18.05 5.85 9.72
C LEU A 140 17.54 5.41 8.35
N PHE A 141 17.99 6.11 7.32
CA PHE A 141 17.89 5.64 5.95
C PHE A 141 19.03 4.68 5.68
N THR A 142 18.70 3.42 5.46
CA THR A 142 19.68 2.37 5.19
C THR A 142 19.36 1.74 3.84
N LYS A 143 20.38 1.63 3.00
CA LYS A 143 20.31 0.93 1.73
C LYS A 143 20.46 -0.56 2.04
N PHE A 144 19.34 -1.26 2.12
CA PHE A 144 19.35 -2.71 2.18
C PHE A 144 19.32 -3.24 0.75
N GLU A 145 20.36 -3.97 0.33
CA GLU A 145 20.26 -4.83 -0.84
C GLU A 145 19.28 -5.96 -0.53
N THR A 146 17.98 -5.73 -0.74
CA THR A 146 16.99 -6.80 -0.73
C THR A 146 17.23 -7.67 -1.95
N ARG A 147 18.00 -8.75 -1.77
CA ARG A 147 17.88 -9.94 -2.63
C ARG A 147 16.52 -10.56 -2.36
N PHE A 148 15.56 -10.29 -3.24
CA PHE A 148 14.42 -11.18 -3.44
C PHE A 148 14.83 -12.31 -4.39
#